data_AF-A0A8B8IBD4-F1
#
_entry.id   AF-A0A8B8IBD4-F1
#
_cell.length_a   1.000
_cell.length_b   1.000
_cell.length_c   1.000
_cell.angle_alpha   90.00
_cell.angle_beta   90.00
_cell.angle_gamma   90.00
#
_symmetry.space_group_name_H-M   'P 1'
#
loop_
_entity.id
_entity.type
_entity.pdbx_description
1 polymer ?
#
loop_
_entity_poly.entity_id
_entity_poly.type
_entity_poly.pdbx_seq_one_letter_code
_entity_poly.pdbx_strand_id
1 'polypeptide(L)'
;MAGNEELTGPVPQDLEAAEKLKNEANEYFKRQNYNRAIELYTQAIEKNPTSAVYFANRSISNLRLENFGYALNDASKAIEIDKLYTKAYYRRAAAYMALGKYKFALKDFEYVIKVRPNDLDAKMKYNECNKIVKKIAFEKAISVDKKGVNIADTINLDAMTIEDEYEGPSLEDGKVTLKFVKELMEYYKEQKKLHKKYAYKILIDVKAYFQKQPSLVDIKVPDDKKFTVCGDIHGQFYDLMNIFKLNGLPSDTNPYLFNGDFVDRGPFSVECIFTLFSFKLLYPDHFYMSRGNHETRDMNRVYGFQGEVTSKYTSQMADLFTELYNWLPLAHCINNRVLVMHGGLFSKDDVTLDDIRNVDRNKQPPEDGIMCELLWSDPQPMAGRSPSKRGVGCQFGPDVTAAFLQKNGLDYIIRSHEVKNDGYEVAHDGKCITVFSAPNYCDTMGNLGAFITMNGKELKPKFTSYEAVPHPDVKPMAYAHSMLSMFYQ
;
A
#
# COMPACT_ATOMS: atom_id res chain seq x y z
N MET A 1 -41.36 16.62 -32.25
CA MET A 1 -40.04 16.50 -32.91
C MET A 1 -39.27 17.78 -32.60
N ALA A 2 -38.40 17.75 -31.61
CA ALA A 2 -37.43 18.80 -31.34
C ALA A 2 -36.07 18.11 -31.38
N GLY A 3 -35.25 18.50 -32.35
CA GLY A 3 -33.98 17.86 -32.65
C GLY A 3 -32.94 18.14 -31.57
N ASN A 4 -32.32 17.08 -31.06
CA ASN A 4 -30.99 17.13 -30.48
C ASN A 4 -30.00 17.37 -31.63
N GLU A 5 -29.50 18.59 -31.78
CA GLU A 5 -28.25 18.81 -32.51
C GLU A 5 -27.09 18.52 -31.56
N GLU A 6 -26.45 17.36 -31.76
CA GLU A 6 -25.13 17.09 -31.22
C GLU A 6 -24.12 18.06 -31.85
N LEU A 7 -23.64 19.02 -31.05
CA LEU A 7 -22.47 19.85 -31.34
C LEU A 7 -21.22 18.96 -31.46
N THR A 8 -20.98 18.44 -32.67
CA THR A 8 -19.82 17.62 -33.03
C THR A 8 -18.85 18.39 -33.95
N GLY A 9 -18.52 19.62 -33.56
CA GLY A 9 -17.38 20.36 -34.15
C GLY A 9 -16.10 20.10 -33.36
N PRO A 10 -14.92 19.98 -34.00
CA PRO A 10 -13.65 19.92 -33.26
C PRO A 10 -13.48 21.19 -32.42
N VAL A 11 -13.18 21.02 -31.13
CA VAL A 11 -12.82 22.14 -30.24
C VAL A 11 -11.70 22.94 -30.91
N PRO A 12 -11.83 24.27 -31.05
CA PRO A 12 -10.78 25.10 -31.63
C PRO A 12 -9.47 24.88 -30.87
N GLN A 13 -8.45 24.35 -31.56
CA GLN A 13 -7.16 24.11 -30.94
C GLN A 13 -6.43 25.44 -30.74
N ASP A 14 -5.97 25.69 -29.52
CA ASP A 14 -5.14 26.84 -29.18
C ASP A 14 -3.71 26.35 -28.93
N LEU A 15 -2.95 26.22 -30.02
CA LEU A 15 -1.60 25.66 -30.00
C LEU A 15 -0.63 26.52 -29.19
N GLU A 16 -0.77 27.85 -29.24
CA GLU A 16 0.11 28.77 -28.54
C GLU A 16 -0.15 28.73 -27.03
N ALA A 17 -1.43 28.75 -26.61
CA ALA A 17 -1.77 28.62 -25.20
C ALA A 17 -1.37 27.24 -24.65
N ALA A 18 -1.58 26.16 -25.41
CA ALA A 18 -1.16 24.81 -25.03
C ALA A 18 0.35 24.74 -24.79
N GLU A 19 1.14 25.35 -25.67
CA GLU A 19 2.60 25.32 -25.58
C GLU A 19 3.11 26.15 -24.39
N LYS A 20 2.47 27.29 -24.10
CA LYS A 20 2.75 28.10 -22.91
C LYS A 20 2.48 27.31 -21.62
N LEU A 21 1.32 26.68 -21.52
CA LEU A 21 0.93 25.84 -20.38
C LEU A 21 1.91 24.67 -20.19
N LYS A 22 2.31 24.00 -21.28
CA LYS A 22 3.32 22.94 -21.25
C LYS A 22 4.69 23.45 -20.77
N ASN A 23 5.11 24.64 -21.19
CA ASN A 23 6.37 25.24 -20.72
C ASN A 23 6.32 25.58 -19.23
N GLU A 24 5.21 26.13 -18.75
CA GLU A 24 4.99 26.38 -17.32
C GLU A 24 4.99 25.07 -16.51
N ALA A 25 4.30 24.04 -17.01
CA ALA A 25 4.28 22.71 -16.41
C ALA A 25 5.69 22.10 -16.30
N ASN A 26 6.54 22.29 -17.31
CA ASN A 26 7.95 21.84 -17.26
C ASN A 26 8.72 22.53 -16.13
N GLU A 27 8.48 23.81 -15.86
CA GLU A 27 9.14 24.54 -14.76
C GLU A 27 8.70 24.04 -13.39
N TYR A 28 7.40 23.79 -13.21
CA TYR A 28 6.90 23.14 -11.97
C TYR A 28 7.45 21.72 -11.81
N PHE A 29 7.55 20.95 -12.90
CA PHE A 29 8.16 19.63 -12.88
C PHE A 29 9.64 19.68 -12.45
N LYS A 30 10.43 20.63 -12.97
CA LYS A 30 11.84 20.82 -12.56
C LYS A 30 11.98 21.18 -11.08
N ARG A 31 11.00 21.91 -10.54
CA ARG A 31 10.88 22.25 -9.11
C ARG A 31 10.28 21.11 -8.28
N GLN A 32 10.07 19.94 -8.87
CA GLN A 32 9.48 18.75 -8.25
C GLN A 32 8.04 18.95 -7.74
N ASN A 33 7.36 20.01 -8.18
CA ASN A 33 5.93 20.21 -7.91
C ASN A 33 5.12 19.48 -8.99
N TYR A 34 5.04 18.16 -8.86
CA TYR A 34 4.43 17.29 -9.85
C TYR A 34 2.90 17.45 -9.93
N ASN A 35 2.23 17.73 -8.80
CA ASN A 35 0.79 18.01 -8.77
C ASN A 35 0.44 19.19 -9.67
N ARG A 36 1.13 20.33 -9.48
CA ARG A 36 0.90 21.52 -10.31
C ARG A 36 1.29 21.29 -11.77
N ALA A 37 2.36 20.52 -12.02
CA ALA A 37 2.73 20.14 -13.37
C ALA A 37 1.62 19.33 -14.07
N ILE A 38 1.00 18.36 -13.38
CA ILE A 38 -0.11 17.56 -13.92
C ILE A 38 -1.32 18.42 -14.27
N GLU A 39 -1.70 19.36 -13.40
CA GLU A 39 -2.79 20.30 -13.67
C GLU A 39 -2.54 21.10 -14.95
N LEU A 40 -1.35 21.68 -15.09
CA LEU A 40 -0.98 22.50 -16.25
C LEU A 40 -0.85 21.65 -17.53
N TYR A 41 -0.31 20.43 -17.46
CA TYR A 41 -0.34 19.52 -18.61
C TYR A 41 -1.75 19.12 -19.00
N THR A 42 -2.66 18.98 -18.03
CA THR A 42 -4.07 18.68 -18.31
C THR A 42 -4.73 19.82 -19.05
N GLN A 43 -4.53 21.07 -18.60
CA GLN A 43 -4.99 22.25 -19.33
C GLN A 43 -4.36 22.34 -20.73
N ALA A 44 -3.07 22.02 -20.90
CA ALA A 44 -2.42 21.99 -22.20
C ALA A 44 -3.06 20.93 -23.15
N ILE A 45 -3.41 19.76 -22.62
CA ILE A 45 -4.11 18.69 -23.37
C ILE A 45 -5.53 19.12 -23.75
N GLU A 46 -6.25 19.81 -22.87
CA GLU A 46 -7.58 20.36 -23.20
C GLU A 46 -7.52 21.36 -24.36
N LYS A 47 -6.45 22.16 -24.45
CA LYS A 47 -6.23 23.12 -25.55
C LYS A 47 -5.72 22.48 -26.84
N ASN A 48 -4.94 21.39 -26.74
CA ASN A 48 -4.50 20.60 -27.88
C ASN A 48 -4.33 19.12 -27.50
N PRO A 49 -5.36 18.27 -27.77
CA PRO A 49 -5.35 16.87 -27.40
C PRO A 49 -4.58 15.96 -28.38
N THR A 50 -3.89 16.53 -29.37
CA THR A 50 -3.19 15.78 -30.43
C THR A 50 -1.67 15.79 -30.31
N SER A 51 -1.12 16.32 -29.21
CA SER A 51 0.32 16.34 -28.98
C SER A 51 0.77 15.18 -28.09
N ALA A 52 1.53 14.23 -28.65
CA ALA A 52 2.11 13.11 -27.90
C ALA A 52 3.02 13.56 -26.74
N VAL A 53 3.67 14.73 -26.89
CA VAL A 53 4.58 15.29 -25.87
C VAL A 53 3.83 15.62 -24.58
N TYR A 54 2.60 16.14 -24.67
CA TYR A 54 1.86 16.59 -23.49
C TYR A 54 1.45 15.39 -22.63
N PHE A 55 0.91 14.36 -23.27
CA PHE A 55 0.61 13.10 -22.60
C PHE A 55 1.87 12.44 -22.01
N ALA A 56 2.97 12.37 -22.75
CA ALA A 56 4.18 11.75 -22.22
C ALA A 56 4.82 12.53 -21.05
N ASN A 57 4.70 13.85 -21.04
CA ASN A 57 5.16 14.69 -19.93
C ASN A 57 4.23 14.58 -18.70
N ARG A 58 2.92 14.49 -18.90
CA ARG A 58 1.98 14.19 -17.82
C ARG A 58 2.19 12.78 -17.27
N SER A 59 2.48 11.81 -18.13
CA SER A 59 2.81 10.43 -17.76
C SER A 59 4.00 10.35 -16.80
N ILE A 60 5.12 11.05 -17.09
CA ILE A 60 6.26 11.07 -16.16
C ILE A 60 5.93 11.76 -14.84
N SER A 61 5.09 12.81 -14.86
CA SER A 61 4.64 13.46 -13.63
C SER A 61 3.81 12.51 -12.78
N ASN A 62 2.91 11.74 -13.42
CA ASN A 62 2.15 10.67 -12.77
C ASN A 62 3.04 9.54 -12.24
N LEU A 63 4.12 9.14 -12.94
CA LEU A 63 5.10 8.17 -12.41
C LEU A 63 5.77 8.66 -11.13
N ARG A 64 6.11 9.96 -11.06
CA ARG A 64 6.75 10.57 -9.89
C ARG A 64 5.82 10.64 -8.66
N LEU A 65 4.51 10.67 -8.90
CA LEU A 65 3.48 10.57 -7.86
C LEU A 65 2.91 9.17 -7.69
N GLU A 66 3.52 8.16 -8.33
CA GLU A 66 3.08 6.76 -8.27
C GLU A 66 1.64 6.50 -8.75
N ASN A 67 1.09 7.42 -9.55
CA ASN A 67 -0.15 7.24 -10.29
C ASN A 67 0.10 6.37 -11.53
N PHE A 68 0.55 5.12 -11.32
CA PHE A 68 1.08 4.26 -12.38
C PHE A 68 0.02 3.92 -13.45
N GLY A 69 -1.25 3.83 -13.07
CA GLY A 69 -2.36 3.62 -14.02
C GLY A 69 -2.56 4.81 -14.95
N TYR A 70 -2.55 6.03 -14.40
CA TYR A 70 -2.61 7.25 -15.21
C TYR A 70 -1.38 7.44 -16.07
N ALA A 71 -0.19 7.16 -15.51
CA ALA A 71 1.05 7.17 -16.28
C ALA A 71 1.01 6.20 -17.46
N LEU A 72 0.49 4.99 -17.25
CA LEU A 72 0.34 3.97 -18.28
C LEU A 72 -0.63 4.42 -19.38
N ASN A 73 -1.78 4.99 -19.00
CA ASN A 73 -2.79 5.47 -19.94
C ASN A 73 -2.24 6.63 -20.79
N ASP A 74 -1.66 7.65 -20.15
CA ASP A 74 -1.05 8.78 -20.84
C ASP A 74 0.07 8.34 -21.79
N ALA A 75 0.96 7.44 -21.36
CA ALA A 75 2.02 6.94 -22.23
C ALA A 75 1.45 6.14 -23.41
N SER A 76 0.38 5.37 -23.20
CA SER A 76 -0.30 4.65 -24.28
C SER A 76 -0.95 5.60 -25.28
N LYS A 77 -1.60 6.67 -24.79
CA LYS A 77 -2.19 7.69 -25.65
C LYS A 77 -1.14 8.46 -26.45
N ALA A 78 0.01 8.77 -25.84
CA ALA A 78 1.13 9.37 -26.55
C ALA A 78 1.64 8.50 -27.71
N ILE A 79 1.70 7.17 -27.53
CA ILE A 79 2.08 6.21 -28.59
C ILE A 79 1.01 6.08 -29.67
N GLU A 80 -0.27 6.16 -29.30
CA GLU A 80 -1.38 6.17 -30.25
C GLU A 80 -1.31 7.38 -31.18
N ILE A 81 -0.99 8.56 -30.61
CA ILE A 81 -0.82 9.81 -31.34
C ILE A 81 0.45 9.78 -32.21
N ASP A 82 1.60 9.39 -31.65
CA ASP A 82 2.88 9.29 -32.35
C ASP A 82 3.61 7.98 -32.01
N LYS A 83 3.52 7.03 -32.94
CA LYS A 83 4.15 5.70 -32.82
C LYS A 83 5.67 5.73 -32.86
N LEU A 84 6.30 6.84 -33.26
CA LEU A 84 7.75 6.99 -33.30
C LEU A 84 8.29 7.70 -32.05
N TYR A 85 7.41 8.19 -31.17
CA TYR A 85 7.79 8.92 -29.98
C TYR A 85 8.39 8.01 -28.88
N THR A 86 9.71 7.75 -28.99
CA THR A 86 10.43 6.80 -28.14
C THR A 86 10.28 7.05 -26.64
N LYS A 87 10.18 8.33 -26.22
CA LYS A 87 10.00 8.68 -24.80
C LYS A 87 8.72 8.07 -24.22
N ALA A 88 7.63 7.98 -24.98
CA ALA A 88 6.40 7.39 -24.48
C ALA A 88 6.51 5.88 -24.25
N TYR A 89 7.22 5.14 -25.11
CA TYR A 89 7.54 3.72 -24.87
C TYR A 89 8.32 3.54 -23.58
N TYR A 90 9.32 4.39 -23.34
CA TYR A 90 10.08 4.38 -22.10
C TYR A 90 9.19 4.67 -20.87
N ARG A 91 8.30 5.68 -20.94
CA ARG A 91 7.36 5.98 -19.83
C ARG A 91 6.37 4.84 -19.59
N ARG A 92 5.86 4.21 -20.65
CA ARG A 92 4.96 3.07 -20.55
C ARG A 92 5.65 1.84 -19.97
N ALA A 93 6.89 1.57 -20.38
CA ALA A 93 7.71 0.52 -19.80
C ALA A 93 7.93 0.74 -18.30
N ALA A 94 8.24 1.97 -17.89
CA ALA A 94 8.38 2.33 -16.48
C ALA A 94 7.08 2.13 -15.69
N ALA A 95 5.93 2.53 -16.25
CA ALA A 95 4.62 2.28 -15.63
C ALA A 95 4.33 0.78 -15.51
N TYR A 96 4.57 -0.01 -16.56
CA TYR A 96 4.42 -1.47 -16.51
C TYR A 96 5.34 -2.12 -15.48
N MET A 97 6.59 -1.66 -15.35
CA MET A 97 7.50 -2.15 -14.32
C MET A 97 6.94 -1.92 -12.91
N ALA A 98 6.48 -0.69 -12.64
CA ALA A 98 5.91 -0.33 -11.33
C ALA A 98 4.63 -1.12 -11.00
N LEU A 99 3.86 -1.49 -12.03
CA LEU A 99 2.67 -2.35 -11.93
C LEU A 99 2.98 -3.85 -11.87
N GLY A 100 4.26 -4.27 -11.83
CA GLY A 100 4.66 -5.69 -11.87
C GLY A 100 4.41 -6.37 -13.22
N LYS A 101 4.04 -5.62 -14.25
CA LYS A 101 3.72 -6.09 -15.62
C LYS A 101 5.00 -6.25 -16.45
N TYR A 102 5.97 -7.00 -15.92
CA TYR A 102 7.34 -7.08 -16.44
C TYR A 102 7.46 -7.53 -17.90
N LYS A 103 6.59 -8.44 -18.37
CA LYS A 103 6.61 -8.88 -19.78
C LYS A 103 6.25 -7.75 -20.75
N PHE A 104 5.29 -6.90 -20.38
CA PHE A 104 4.90 -5.75 -21.18
C PHE A 104 5.98 -4.67 -21.13
N ALA A 105 6.56 -4.43 -19.95
CA ALA A 105 7.70 -3.53 -19.80
C ALA A 105 8.90 -3.94 -20.66
N LEU A 106 9.25 -5.24 -20.67
CA LEU A 106 10.38 -5.76 -21.42
C LEU A 106 10.24 -5.47 -22.92
N LYS A 107 9.04 -5.67 -23.47
CA LYS A 107 8.73 -5.39 -24.88
C LYS A 107 8.92 -3.92 -25.24
N ASP A 108 8.46 -3.01 -24.38
CA ASP A 108 8.63 -1.57 -24.61
C ASP A 108 10.10 -1.14 -24.45
N PHE A 109 10.83 -1.68 -23.46
CA PHE A 109 12.27 -1.42 -23.33
C PHE A 109 13.07 -1.96 -24.51
N GLU A 110 12.73 -3.15 -25.03
CA GLU A 110 13.34 -3.73 -26.23
C GLU A 110 13.21 -2.79 -27.45
N TYR A 111 12.04 -2.19 -27.62
CA TYR A 111 11.83 -1.17 -28.65
C TYR A 111 12.72 0.06 -28.41
N VAL A 112 12.79 0.57 -27.17
CA VAL A 112 13.62 1.75 -26.85
C VAL A 112 15.10 1.50 -27.14
N ILE A 113 15.66 0.36 -26.71
CA ILE A 113 17.09 0.06 -26.94
C ILE A 113 17.40 -0.20 -28.42
N LYS A 114 16.41 -0.67 -29.20
CA LYS A 114 16.54 -0.84 -30.65
C LYS A 114 16.61 0.50 -31.38
N VAL A 115 15.78 1.46 -30.97
CA VAL A 115 15.75 2.82 -31.57
C VAL A 115 16.88 3.71 -31.04
N ARG A 116 17.27 3.54 -29.77
CA ARG A 116 18.32 4.33 -29.10
C ARG A 116 19.39 3.40 -28.50
N PRO A 117 20.27 2.81 -29.33
CA PRO A 117 21.27 1.85 -28.86
C PRO A 117 22.32 2.46 -27.94
N ASN A 118 22.51 3.78 -27.93
CA ASN A 118 23.49 4.46 -27.06
C ASN A 118 22.89 4.96 -25.74
N ASP A 119 21.59 4.73 -25.51
CA ASP A 119 20.93 5.09 -24.25
C ASP A 119 21.30 4.06 -23.17
N LEU A 120 22.30 4.41 -22.34
CA LEU A 120 22.84 3.56 -21.29
C LEU A 120 21.79 3.24 -20.22
N ASP A 121 20.93 4.20 -19.91
CA ASP A 121 19.87 4.02 -18.90
C ASP A 121 18.79 3.05 -19.42
N ALA A 122 18.35 3.21 -20.67
CA ALA A 122 17.41 2.26 -21.28
C ALA A 122 17.97 0.84 -21.35
N LYS A 123 19.28 0.68 -21.66
CA LYS A 123 19.97 -0.62 -21.64
C LYS A 123 20.02 -1.24 -20.25
N MET A 124 20.36 -0.44 -19.24
CA MET A 124 20.35 -0.88 -17.84
C MET A 124 18.97 -1.39 -17.44
N LYS A 125 17.92 -0.60 -17.71
CA LYS A 125 16.53 -0.95 -17.37
C LYS A 125 16.02 -2.18 -18.14
N TYR A 126 16.37 -2.33 -19.42
CA TYR A 126 16.09 -3.54 -20.18
C TYR A 126 16.73 -4.78 -19.53
N ASN A 127 18.03 -4.71 -19.19
CA ASN A 127 18.74 -5.83 -18.61
C ASN A 127 18.15 -6.26 -17.26
N GLU A 128 17.81 -5.29 -16.41
CA GLU A 128 17.14 -5.58 -15.13
C GLU A 128 15.74 -6.17 -15.33
N CYS A 129 14.92 -5.58 -16.21
CA CYS A 129 13.61 -6.13 -16.56
C CYS A 129 13.72 -7.58 -17.07
N ASN A 130 14.71 -7.87 -17.93
CA ASN A 130 14.96 -9.20 -18.45
C ASN A 130 15.38 -10.20 -17.37
N LYS A 131 16.24 -9.78 -16.42
CA LYS A 131 16.62 -10.62 -15.26
C LYS A 131 15.39 -11.02 -14.46
N ILE A 132 14.46 -10.09 -14.23
CA ILE A 132 13.23 -10.35 -13.48
C ILE A 132 12.32 -11.29 -14.23
N VAL A 133 12.06 -11.03 -15.52
CA VAL A 133 11.23 -11.90 -16.35
C VAL A 133 11.79 -13.33 -16.36
N LYS A 134 13.12 -13.47 -16.47
CA LYS A 134 13.80 -14.78 -16.37
C LYS A 134 13.66 -15.41 -15.00
N LYS A 135 13.83 -14.63 -13.92
CA LYS A 135 13.66 -15.11 -12.54
C LYS A 135 12.23 -15.58 -12.29
N ILE A 136 11.23 -14.81 -12.70
CA ILE A 136 9.81 -15.18 -12.59
C ILE A 136 9.50 -16.42 -13.43
N ALA A 137 10.02 -16.51 -14.65
CA ALA A 137 9.83 -17.69 -15.50
C ALA A 137 10.49 -18.93 -14.89
N PHE A 138 11.68 -18.78 -14.29
CA PHE A 138 12.37 -19.84 -13.56
C PHE A 138 11.57 -20.27 -12.32
N GLU A 139 11.15 -19.31 -11.48
CA GLU A 139 10.29 -19.53 -10.31
C GLU A 139 9.00 -20.27 -10.70
N LYS A 140 8.37 -19.89 -11.81
CA LYS A 140 7.17 -20.56 -12.34
C LYS A 140 7.46 -21.95 -12.90
N ALA A 141 8.65 -22.20 -13.44
CA ALA A 141 9.05 -23.51 -13.94
C ALA A 141 9.40 -24.48 -12.80
N ILE A 142 9.99 -23.96 -11.71
CA ILE A 142 10.27 -24.74 -10.49
C ILE A 142 9.08 -24.80 -9.53
N SER A 143 8.04 -23.97 -9.75
CA SER A 143 6.72 -24.19 -9.16
C SER A 143 6.07 -25.38 -9.85
N VAL A 144 6.66 -26.55 -9.64
CA VAL A 144 5.97 -27.84 -9.75
C VAL A 144 4.71 -27.71 -8.90
N ASP A 145 3.62 -28.40 -9.26
CA ASP A 145 2.42 -28.61 -8.44
C ASP A 145 2.78 -29.27 -7.08
N LYS A 146 3.53 -28.56 -6.23
CA LYS A 146 3.62 -28.82 -4.81
C LYS A 146 2.27 -28.41 -4.27
N LYS A 147 1.35 -29.37 -4.16
CA LYS A 147 0.40 -29.35 -3.04
C LYS A 147 1.17 -28.88 -1.80
N GLY A 148 0.71 -27.76 -1.25
CA GLY A 148 1.47 -26.85 -0.41
C GLY A 148 2.28 -27.50 0.70
N VAL A 149 3.60 -27.38 0.63
CA VAL A 149 4.43 -27.46 1.82
C VAL A 149 4.27 -26.11 2.52
N ASN A 150 3.48 -26.12 3.58
CA ASN A 150 3.38 -25.00 4.50
C ASN A 150 4.76 -24.78 5.15
N ILE A 151 5.31 -23.57 5.02
CA ILE A 151 6.70 -23.28 5.42
C ILE A 151 6.83 -23.42 6.94
N ALA A 152 5.78 -23.08 7.69
CA ALA A 152 5.75 -23.24 9.14
C ALA A 152 6.01 -24.70 9.54
N ASP A 153 5.53 -25.68 8.77
CA ASP A 153 5.72 -27.11 9.05
C ASP A 153 7.17 -27.57 8.84
N THR A 154 7.98 -26.77 8.11
CA THR A 154 9.41 -27.04 7.88
C THR A 154 10.32 -26.45 8.95
N ILE A 155 9.78 -25.61 9.85
CA ILE A 155 10.57 -24.93 10.89
C ILE A 155 10.64 -25.81 12.14
N ASN A 156 11.84 -26.29 12.47
CA ASN A 156 12.11 -27.00 13.73
C ASN A 156 12.64 -26.01 14.78
N LEU A 157 11.76 -25.54 15.66
CA LEU A 157 12.11 -24.62 16.75
C LEU A 157 12.98 -25.25 17.84
N ASP A 158 12.80 -26.54 18.12
CA ASP A 158 13.53 -27.25 19.17
C ASP A 158 15.01 -27.42 18.81
N ALA A 159 15.29 -27.57 17.51
CA ALA A 159 16.66 -27.62 16.98
C ALA A 159 17.38 -26.25 17.01
N MET A 160 16.67 -25.14 17.26
CA MET A 160 17.29 -23.82 17.35
C MET A 160 17.85 -23.58 18.76
N THR A 161 19.16 -23.45 18.85
CA THR A 161 19.86 -22.97 20.04
C THR A 161 19.82 -21.45 20.09
N ILE A 162 19.78 -20.89 21.31
CA ILE A 162 20.01 -19.47 21.57
C ILE A 162 21.44 -19.39 22.08
N GLU A 163 22.24 -18.50 21.52
CA GLU A 163 23.62 -18.31 21.93
C GLU A 163 23.69 -17.67 23.33
N ASP A 164 24.67 -18.06 24.16
CA ASP A 164 24.79 -17.59 25.56
C ASP A 164 25.00 -16.06 25.66
N GLU A 165 25.52 -15.44 24.59
CA GLU A 165 25.74 -14.00 24.47
C GLU A 165 24.45 -13.23 24.13
N TYR A 166 23.33 -13.91 23.88
CA TYR A 166 22.06 -13.25 23.59
C TYR A 166 21.42 -12.67 24.86
N GLU A 167 21.60 -11.37 25.06
CA GLU A 167 21.00 -10.60 26.18
C GLU A 167 19.68 -9.92 25.82
N GLY A 168 19.05 -10.31 24.70
CA GLY A 168 17.81 -9.68 24.24
C GLY A 168 16.54 -10.24 24.88
N PRO A 169 15.37 -9.71 24.47
CA PRO A 169 14.07 -10.15 24.97
C PRO A 169 13.85 -11.66 24.75
N SER A 170 13.33 -12.35 25.75
CA SER A 170 13.04 -13.79 25.70
C SER A 170 11.58 -14.08 26.00
N LEU A 171 11.02 -15.05 25.27
CA LEU A 171 9.65 -15.51 25.54
C LEU A 171 9.60 -16.31 26.84
N GLU A 172 8.64 -16.01 27.69
CA GLU A 172 8.38 -16.75 28.94
C GLU A 172 7.45 -17.94 28.63
N ASP A 173 7.90 -19.16 28.87
CA ASP A 173 7.22 -20.41 28.50
C ASP A 173 6.75 -20.47 27.03
N GLY A 174 7.55 -19.86 26.14
CA GLY A 174 7.24 -19.79 24.72
C GLY A 174 6.05 -18.89 24.36
N LYS A 175 5.62 -18.03 25.29
CA LYS A 175 4.51 -17.08 25.11
C LYS A 175 5.00 -15.64 25.16
N VAL A 176 4.27 -14.78 24.46
CA VAL A 176 4.45 -13.33 24.52
C VAL A 176 3.82 -12.80 25.82
N THR A 177 4.58 -12.03 26.59
CA THR A 177 4.11 -11.33 27.80
C THR A 177 4.28 -9.82 27.65
N LEU A 178 3.58 -9.02 28.46
CA LEU A 178 3.75 -7.57 28.44
C LEU A 178 5.20 -7.14 28.72
N LYS A 179 5.91 -7.88 29.59
CA LYS A 179 7.32 -7.66 29.87
C LYS A 179 8.15 -7.86 28.60
N PHE A 180 7.99 -8.99 27.91
CA PHE A 180 8.66 -9.26 26.64
C PHE A 180 8.39 -8.15 25.61
N VAL A 181 7.13 -7.71 25.44
CA VAL A 181 6.81 -6.67 24.44
C VAL A 181 7.48 -5.34 24.78
N LYS A 182 7.53 -4.95 26.06
CA LYS A 182 8.23 -3.73 26.48
C LYS A 182 9.73 -3.82 26.24
N GLU A 183 10.34 -4.94 26.62
CA GLU A 183 11.76 -5.19 26.36
C GLU A 183 12.05 -5.20 24.85
N LEU A 184 11.18 -5.79 24.03
CA LEU A 184 11.29 -5.82 22.58
C LEU A 184 11.27 -4.42 21.97
N MET A 185 10.34 -3.57 22.40
CA MET A 185 10.28 -2.19 21.92
C MET A 185 11.54 -1.39 22.27
N GLU A 186 12.07 -1.52 23.50
CA GLU A 186 13.32 -0.84 23.87
C GLU A 186 14.52 -1.41 23.10
N TYR A 187 14.59 -2.73 22.94
CA TYR A 187 15.64 -3.40 22.17
C TYR A 187 15.67 -2.94 20.70
N TYR A 188 14.49 -2.73 20.10
CA TYR A 188 14.36 -2.20 18.75
C TYR A 188 14.68 -0.71 18.64
N LYS A 189 14.38 0.11 19.66
CA LYS A 189 14.82 1.52 19.69
C LYS A 189 16.35 1.64 19.70
N GLU A 190 17.04 0.65 20.24
CA GLU A 190 18.51 0.54 20.20
C GLU A 190 19.05 -0.11 18.91
N GLN A 191 18.20 -0.33 17.90
CA GLN A 191 18.54 -0.98 16.63
C GLN A 191 19.09 -2.42 16.79
N LYS A 192 18.75 -3.09 17.89
CA LYS A 192 19.13 -4.49 18.11
C LYS A 192 18.08 -5.43 17.53
N LYS A 193 18.45 -6.70 17.32
CA LYS A 193 17.63 -7.66 16.56
C LYS A 193 17.15 -8.83 17.43
N LEU A 194 15.83 -9.05 17.48
CA LEU A 194 15.23 -10.21 18.17
C LEU A 194 15.81 -11.52 17.65
N HIS A 195 16.13 -12.46 18.55
CA HIS A 195 16.70 -13.75 18.16
C HIS A 195 15.75 -14.55 17.24
N LYS A 196 16.31 -15.23 16.24
CA LYS A 196 15.56 -15.93 15.18
C LYS A 196 14.55 -16.96 15.71
N LYS A 197 14.88 -17.65 16.82
CA LYS A 197 13.99 -18.63 17.45
C LYS A 197 12.68 -18.00 17.92
N TYR A 198 12.77 -16.84 18.58
CA TYR A 198 11.60 -16.10 19.05
C TYR A 198 10.83 -15.47 17.89
N ALA A 199 11.54 -14.94 16.89
CA ALA A 199 10.92 -14.44 15.67
C ALA A 199 10.07 -15.53 14.98
N TYR A 200 10.62 -16.72 14.72
CA TYR A 200 9.86 -17.83 14.14
C TYR A 200 8.68 -18.26 15.02
N LYS A 201 8.86 -18.34 16.34
CA LYS A 201 7.78 -18.69 17.27
C LYS A 201 6.60 -17.71 17.16
N ILE A 202 6.87 -16.40 17.15
CA ILE A 202 5.84 -15.36 16.99
C ILE A 202 5.10 -15.53 15.66
N LEU A 203 5.83 -15.75 14.56
CA LEU A 203 5.21 -15.92 13.23
C LEU A 203 4.33 -17.16 13.15
N ILE A 204 4.77 -18.28 13.72
CA ILE A 204 4.01 -19.54 13.74
C ILE A 204 2.73 -19.36 14.57
N ASP A 205 2.84 -18.80 15.76
CA ASP A 205 1.69 -18.61 16.65
C ASP A 205 0.66 -17.64 16.06
N VAL A 206 1.11 -16.50 15.53
CA VAL A 206 0.19 -15.48 15.01
C VAL A 206 -0.48 -15.95 13.72
N LYS A 207 0.22 -16.72 12.88
CA LYS A 207 -0.37 -17.39 11.72
C LYS A 207 -1.48 -18.36 12.15
N ALA A 208 -1.21 -19.21 13.14
CA ALA A 208 -2.21 -20.15 13.67
C ALA A 208 -3.44 -19.43 14.25
N TYR A 209 -3.26 -18.22 14.77
CA TYR A 209 -4.36 -17.36 15.18
C TYR A 209 -5.15 -16.83 13.98
N PHE A 210 -4.49 -16.18 13.02
CA PHE A 210 -5.15 -15.58 11.85
C PHE A 210 -5.88 -16.62 10.98
N GLN A 211 -5.37 -17.86 10.90
CA GLN A 211 -6.05 -18.98 10.23
C GLN A 211 -7.47 -19.25 10.72
N LYS A 212 -7.75 -18.95 11.98
CA LYS A 212 -9.07 -19.15 12.61
C LYS A 212 -10.02 -17.97 12.41
N GLN A 213 -9.52 -16.82 11.95
CA GLN A 213 -10.34 -15.63 11.78
C GLN A 213 -11.09 -15.65 10.44
N PRO A 214 -12.30 -15.07 10.37
CA PRO A 214 -12.98 -14.79 9.12
C PRO A 214 -12.26 -13.70 8.31
N SER A 215 -12.63 -13.55 7.04
CA SER A 215 -12.09 -12.49 6.18
C SER A 215 -12.64 -11.10 6.53
N LEU A 216 -13.84 -11.05 7.11
CA LEU A 216 -14.43 -9.89 7.77
C LEU A 216 -14.58 -10.19 9.27
N VAL A 217 -13.88 -9.45 10.12
CA VAL A 217 -13.95 -9.63 11.58
C VAL A 217 -14.92 -8.62 12.19
N ASP A 218 -15.94 -9.12 12.89
CA ASP A 218 -16.89 -8.27 13.63
C ASP A 218 -16.31 -7.92 15.01
N ILE A 219 -16.20 -6.63 15.30
CA ILE A 219 -15.67 -6.08 16.55
C ILE A 219 -16.84 -5.49 17.36
N LYS A 220 -16.96 -5.91 18.62
CA LYS A 220 -17.89 -5.32 19.58
C LYS A 220 -17.15 -4.41 20.55
N VAL A 221 -17.47 -3.11 20.50
CA VAL A 221 -16.93 -2.09 21.41
C VAL A 221 -18.06 -1.70 22.37
N PRO A 222 -17.92 -1.94 23.68
CA PRO A 222 -18.93 -1.52 24.66
C PRO A 222 -19.10 0.01 24.69
N ASP A 223 -20.31 0.47 25.03
CA ASP A 223 -20.72 1.87 24.97
C ASP A 223 -19.76 2.85 25.66
N ASP A 224 -19.21 2.45 26.81
CA ASP A 224 -18.32 3.25 27.66
C ASP A 224 -16.83 3.08 27.33
N LYS A 225 -16.49 2.25 26.35
CA LYS A 225 -15.09 1.94 26.00
C LYS A 225 -14.64 2.70 24.76
N LYS A 226 -13.36 3.09 24.80
CA LYS A 226 -12.62 3.70 23.71
C LYS A 226 -12.15 2.61 22.74
N PHE A 227 -12.12 2.93 21.45
CA PHE A 227 -11.47 2.15 20.41
C PHE A 227 -10.60 3.05 19.54
N THR A 228 -9.41 2.56 19.15
CA THR A 228 -8.47 3.31 18.30
C THR A 228 -8.31 2.64 16.93
N VAL A 229 -8.34 3.43 15.86
CA VAL A 229 -7.99 2.98 14.49
C VAL A 229 -6.78 3.77 14.00
N CYS A 230 -5.74 3.07 13.60
CA CYS A 230 -4.56 3.59 12.93
C CYS A 230 -4.58 3.18 11.45
N GLY A 231 -4.05 4.03 10.59
CA GLY A 231 -3.79 3.72 9.18
C GLY A 231 -2.40 3.14 8.97
N ASP A 232 -1.85 3.41 7.78
CA ASP A 232 -0.55 2.93 7.31
C ASP A 232 0.57 3.42 8.23
N ILE A 233 1.57 2.56 8.48
CA ILE A 233 2.76 2.86 9.28
C ILE A 233 4.04 2.72 8.45
N HIS A 234 4.05 1.84 7.44
CA HIS A 234 5.14 1.71 6.46
C HIS A 234 6.55 1.65 7.08
N GLY A 235 6.75 0.78 8.08
CA GLY A 235 8.06 0.59 8.69
C GLY A 235 8.62 1.81 9.41
N GLN A 236 7.80 2.79 9.79
CA GLN A 236 8.19 3.94 10.63
C GLN A 236 8.09 3.57 12.13
N PHE A 237 9.00 2.72 12.60
CA PHE A 237 8.96 2.15 13.95
C PHE A 237 8.97 3.20 15.07
N TYR A 238 9.74 4.28 14.91
CA TYR A 238 9.86 5.32 15.93
C TYR A 238 8.56 6.13 16.05
N ASP A 239 7.85 6.35 14.93
CA ASP A 239 6.52 6.96 14.94
C ASP A 239 5.47 6.02 15.53
N LEU A 240 5.56 4.71 15.28
CA LEU A 240 4.71 3.71 15.97
C LEU A 240 4.89 3.80 17.49
N MET A 241 6.12 3.96 17.99
CA MET A 241 6.38 4.18 19.41
C MET A 241 5.78 5.51 19.89
N ASN A 242 5.79 6.55 19.06
CA ASN A 242 5.16 7.82 19.37
C ASN A 242 3.63 7.69 19.48
N ILE A 243 2.97 6.92 18.61
CA ILE A 243 1.53 6.61 18.73
C ILE A 243 1.24 6.01 20.11
N PHE A 244 2.01 5.01 20.53
CA PHE A 244 1.82 4.37 21.84
C PHE A 244 2.13 5.29 23.02
N LYS A 245 3.07 6.22 22.86
CA LYS A 245 3.34 7.26 23.86
C LYS A 245 2.18 8.25 23.98
N LEU A 246 1.60 8.68 22.86
CA LEU A 246 0.52 9.67 22.81
C LEU A 246 -0.84 9.08 23.24
N ASN A 247 -1.12 7.84 22.85
CA ASN A 247 -2.44 7.23 22.96
C ASN A 247 -2.50 6.04 23.93
N GLY A 248 -1.37 5.73 24.58
CA GLY A 248 -1.21 4.61 25.50
C GLY A 248 -0.92 3.29 24.78
N LEU A 249 -0.24 2.36 25.46
CA LEU A 249 0.01 1.03 24.92
C LEU A 249 -1.30 0.26 24.66
N PRO A 250 -1.30 -0.67 23.70
CA PRO A 250 -2.40 -1.63 23.56
C PRO A 250 -2.63 -2.42 24.84
N SER A 251 -3.91 -2.62 25.18
CA SER A 251 -4.35 -3.44 26.30
C SER A 251 -5.83 -3.81 26.12
N ASP A 252 -6.37 -4.64 27.02
CA ASP A 252 -7.80 -4.94 27.07
C ASP A 252 -8.68 -3.70 27.30
N THR A 253 -8.12 -2.61 27.84
CA THR A 253 -8.83 -1.35 28.08
C THR A 253 -8.48 -0.25 27.07
N ASN A 254 -7.52 -0.49 26.17
CA ASN A 254 -7.10 0.44 25.13
C ASN A 254 -6.89 -0.32 23.81
N PRO A 255 -7.97 -0.80 23.17
CA PRO A 255 -7.89 -1.60 21.95
C PRO A 255 -7.49 -0.77 20.74
N TYR A 256 -6.82 -1.44 19.79
CA TYR A 256 -6.34 -0.86 18.54
C TYR A 256 -6.72 -1.73 17.34
N LEU A 257 -7.00 -1.07 16.22
CA LEU A 257 -7.00 -1.65 14.87
C LEU A 257 -5.96 -0.93 14.02
N PHE A 258 -4.97 -1.66 13.50
CA PHE A 258 -4.06 -1.15 12.48
C PHE A 258 -4.53 -1.61 11.09
N ASN A 259 -4.83 -0.65 10.22
CA ASN A 259 -5.55 -0.88 8.97
C ASN A 259 -4.63 -1.07 7.76
N GLY A 260 -3.79 -2.10 7.81
CA GLY A 260 -2.88 -2.49 6.73
C GLY A 260 -1.64 -1.61 6.61
N ASP A 261 -0.75 -2.01 5.70
CA ASP A 261 0.46 -1.29 5.29
C ASP A 261 1.38 -0.98 6.49
N PHE A 262 1.76 -2.06 7.17
CA PHE A 262 2.67 -2.03 8.32
C PHE A 262 4.13 -1.92 7.88
N VAL A 263 4.42 -2.42 6.69
CA VAL A 263 5.76 -2.66 6.16
C VAL A 263 5.98 -1.95 4.82
N ASP A 264 7.18 -2.17 4.27
CA ASP A 264 7.71 -1.52 3.07
C ASP A 264 7.94 -0.03 3.27
N ARG A 265 8.75 0.56 2.38
CA ARG A 265 9.11 1.99 2.38
C ARG A 265 10.04 2.38 3.50
N GLY A 266 9.56 2.39 4.74
CA GLY A 266 10.38 2.65 5.91
C GLY A 266 11.36 1.51 6.17
N PRO A 267 12.57 1.81 6.70
CA PRO A 267 13.62 0.81 6.86
C PRO A 267 13.55 0.04 8.19
N PHE A 268 12.47 0.23 8.97
CA PHE A 268 12.24 -0.44 10.25
C PHE A 268 10.94 -1.27 10.21
N SER A 269 10.67 -1.90 9.07
CA SER A 269 9.45 -2.70 8.85
C SER A 269 9.44 -3.97 9.71
N VAL A 270 10.60 -4.59 9.92
CA VAL A 270 10.77 -5.76 10.78
C VAL A 270 10.40 -5.44 12.23
N GLU A 271 10.88 -4.31 12.74
CA GLU A 271 10.62 -3.85 14.10
C GLU A 271 9.13 -3.53 14.29
N CYS A 272 8.51 -2.86 13.31
CA CYS A 272 7.07 -2.60 13.31
C CYS A 272 6.28 -3.91 13.39
N ILE A 273 6.49 -4.83 12.44
CA ILE A 273 5.62 -6.01 12.31
C ILE A 273 5.77 -6.96 13.50
N PHE A 274 6.98 -7.16 14.03
CA PHE A 274 7.15 -7.99 15.23
C PHE A 274 6.54 -7.36 16.47
N THR A 275 6.55 -6.03 16.59
CA THR A 275 5.86 -5.33 17.68
C THR A 275 4.34 -5.51 17.58
N LEU A 276 3.77 -5.30 16.39
CA LEU A 276 2.33 -5.47 16.14
C LEU A 276 1.89 -6.92 16.37
N PHE A 277 2.63 -7.91 15.85
CA PHE A 277 2.32 -9.33 16.09
C PHE A 277 2.46 -9.74 17.55
N SER A 278 3.41 -9.16 18.28
CA SER A 278 3.53 -9.43 19.72
C SER A 278 2.32 -8.89 20.48
N PHE A 279 1.85 -7.67 20.17
CA PHE A 279 0.59 -7.18 20.74
C PHE A 279 -0.63 -8.00 20.29
N LYS A 280 -0.64 -8.52 19.06
CA LYS A 280 -1.70 -9.42 18.59
C LYS A 280 -1.76 -10.70 19.39
N LEU A 281 -0.62 -11.31 19.71
CA LEU A 281 -0.55 -12.51 20.54
C LEU A 281 -0.87 -12.23 22.01
N LEU A 282 -0.51 -11.04 22.51
CA LEU A 282 -0.75 -10.64 23.89
C LEU A 282 -2.22 -10.27 24.15
N TYR A 283 -2.85 -9.57 23.21
CA TYR A 283 -4.23 -9.06 23.31
C TYR A 283 -5.05 -9.45 22.07
N PRO A 284 -5.28 -10.75 21.83
CA PRO A 284 -5.90 -11.23 20.59
C PRO A 284 -7.27 -10.64 20.28
N ASP A 285 -8.06 -10.35 21.31
CA ASP A 285 -9.42 -9.81 21.15
C ASP A 285 -9.51 -8.30 21.39
N HIS A 286 -8.36 -7.61 21.48
CA HIS A 286 -8.29 -6.15 21.65
C HIS A 286 -7.23 -5.49 20.73
N PHE A 287 -6.46 -6.29 20.00
CA PHE A 287 -5.52 -5.82 18.99
C PHE A 287 -5.85 -6.45 17.64
N TYR A 288 -6.21 -5.61 16.67
CA TYR A 288 -6.73 -6.01 15.37
C TYR A 288 -5.82 -5.50 14.25
N MET A 289 -5.75 -6.25 13.17
CA MET A 289 -4.87 -5.98 12.04
C MET A 289 -5.59 -6.34 10.74
N SER A 290 -5.82 -5.36 9.87
CA SER A 290 -6.30 -5.60 8.50
C SER A 290 -5.12 -5.81 7.56
N ARG A 291 -5.30 -6.58 6.50
CA ARG A 291 -4.35 -6.66 5.39
C ARG A 291 -4.38 -5.35 4.59
N GLY A 292 -3.22 -4.80 4.26
CA GLY A 292 -3.04 -3.76 3.26
C GLY A 292 -2.47 -4.30 1.95
N ASN A 293 -2.30 -3.44 0.95
CA ASN A 293 -1.72 -3.87 -0.32
C ASN A 293 -0.21 -4.15 -0.20
N HIS A 294 0.46 -3.58 0.81
CA HIS A 294 1.87 -3.88 1.11
C HIS A 294 2.07 -5.17 1.92
N GLU A 295 1.04 -5.83 2.43
CA GLU A 295 1.14 -7.21 2.95
C GLU A 295 1.00 -8.25 1.81
N THR A 296 1.74 -8.03 0.73
CA THR A 296 1.73 -8.86 -0.49
C THR A 296 3.14 -9.10 -1.00
N ARG A 297 3.36 -10.27 -1.60
CA ARG A 297 4.66 -10.71 -2.12
C ARG A 297 5.22 -9.72 -3.12
N ASP A 298 4.38 -9.26 -4.04
CA ASP A 298 4.83 -8.45 -5.17
C ASP A 298 5.22 -7.05 -4.71
N MET A 299 4.54 -6.48 -3.69
CA MET A 299 4.98 -5.24 -3.06
C MET A 299 6.26 -5.45 -2.25
N ASN A 300 6.32 -6.46 -1.38
CA ASN A 300 7.49 -6.68 -0.50
C ASN A 300 8.79 -6.93 -1.26
N ARG A 301 8.72 -7.57 -2.43
CA ARG A 301 9.86 -7.78 -3.35
C ARG A 301 10.47 -6.47 -3.84
N VAL A 302 9.63 -5.46 -4.01
CA VAL A 302 9.97 -4.22 -4.67
C VAL A 302 10.29 -3.16 -3.61
N TYR A 303 9.41 -2.99 -2.62
CA TYR A 303 9.39 -1.83 -1.73
C TYR A 303 10.14 -1.97 -0.40
N GLY A 304 10.88 -3.07 -0.19
CA GLY A 304 11.93 -3.16 0.84
C GLY A 304 11.76 -4.28 1.85
N PHE A 305 10.54 -4.70 2.18
CA PHE A 305 10.33 -5.62 3.29
C PHE A 305 11.00 -6.98 3.08
N GLN A 306 10.90 -7.57 1.88
CA GLN A 306 11.60 -8.83 1.62
C GLN A 306 13.12 -8.68 1.75
N GLY A 307 13.67 -7.58 1.26
CA GLY A 307 15.10 -7.28 1.38
C GLY A 307 15.51 -7.09 2.84
N GLU A 308 14.70 -6.39 3.62
CA GLU A 308 14.95 -6.14 5.05
C GLU A 308 14.91 -7.44 5.86
N VAL A 309 13.88 -8.27 5.67
CA VAL A 309 13.77 -9.58 6.33
C VAL A 309 14.94 -10.49 5.95
N THR A 310 15.32 -10.51 4.67
CA THR A 310 16.45 -11.35 4.21
C THR A 310 17.78 -10.85 4.78
N SER A 311 17.96 -9.53 4.92
CA SER A 311 19.16 -8.93 5.51
C SER A 311 19.25 -9.14 7.02
N LYS A 312 18.14 -9.01 7.74
CA LYS A 312 18.10 -9.16 9.20
C LYS A 312 18.02 -10.64 9.61
N TYR A 313 17.33 -11.48 8.84
CA TYR A 313 17.09 -12.89 9.12
C TYR A 313 17.49 -13.80 7.94
N THR A 314 16.53 -14.36 7.22
CA THR A 314 16.73 -15.34 6.16
C THR A 314 15.62 -15.23 5.11
N SER A 315 15.89 -15.72 3.90
CA SER A 315 14.85 -15.81 2.85
C SER A 315 13.68 -16.70 3.26
N GLN A 316 13.94 -17.79 4.02
CA GLN A 316 12.89 -18.67 4.54
C GLN A 316 11.91 -17.92 5.46
N MET A 317 12.41 -16.96 6.25
CA MET A 317 11.55 -16.12 7.08
C MET A 317 10.71 -15.16 6.23
N ALA A 318 11.26 -14.61 5.15
CA ALA A 318 10.50 -13.77 4.22
C ALA A 318 9.38 -14.55 3.52
N ASP A 319 9.64 -15.82 3.16
CA ASP A 319 8.60 -16.70 2.60
C ASP A 319 7.52 -17.02 3.65
N LEU A 320 7.89 -17.23 4.92
CA LEU A 320 6.94 -17.44 6.02
C LEU A 320 6.07 -16.20 6.29
N PHE A 321 6.63 -14.99 6.22
CA PHE A 321 5.84 -13.75 6.27
C PHE A 321 4.82 -13.69 5.13
N THR A 322 5.23 -14.04 3.91
CA THR A 322 4.34 -14.07 2.75
C THR A 322 3.17 -15.05 2.96
N GLU A 323 3.47 -16.23 3.52
CA GLU A 323 2.44 -17.21 3.86
C GLU A 323 1.49 -16.72 4.96
N LEU A 324 2.03 -16.08 6.01
CA LEU A 324 1.27 -15.52 7.11
C LEU A 324 0.37 -14.38 6.65
N TYR A 325 0.87 -13.44 5.84
CA TYR A 325 0.11 -12.29 5.35
C TYR A 325 -1.12 -12.68 4.53
N ASN A 326 -1.11 -13.86 3.90
CA ASN A 326 -2.29 -14.40 3.24
C ASN A 326 -3.46 -14.65 4.21
N TRP A 327 -3.19 -14.83 5.50
CA TRP A 327 -4.21 -15.09 6.52
C TRP A 327 -4.72 -13.84 7.22
N LEU A 328 -4.11 -12.66 7.03
CA LEU A 328 -4.61 -11.41 7.61
C LEU A 328 -6.05 -11.13 7.15
N PRO A 329 -6.98 -10.78 8.07
CA PRO A 329 -8.33 -10.34 7.69
C PRO A 329 -8.32 -9.19 6.69
N LEU A 330 -9.31 -9.14 5.81
CA LEU A 330 -9.39 -8.10 4.77
C LEU A 330 -10.12 -6.84 5.24
N ALA A 331 -11.04 -6.99 6.21
CA ALA A 331 -11.81 -5.89 6.75
C ALA A 331 -12.29 -6.18 8.18
N HIS A 332 -12.73 -5.14 8.88
CA HIS A 332 -13.31 -5.20 10.21
C HIS A 332 -14.62 -4.40 10.27
N CYS A 333 -15.65 -4.94 10.90
CA CYS A 333 -16.93 -4.26 11.10
C CYS A 333 -17.13 -3.95 12.59
N ILE A 334 -17.09 -2.67 12.96
CA ILE A 334 -17.22 -2.22 14.36
C ILE A 334 -18.70 -1.97 14.66
N ASN A 335 -19.22 -2.67 15.67
CA ASN A 335 -20.60 -2.57 16.17
C ASN A 335 -21.67 -2.66 15.06
N ASN A 336 -21.39 -3.38 13.96
CA ASN A 336 -22.24 -3.47 12.77
C ASN A 336 -22.60 -2.11 12.14
N ARG A 337 -21.78 -1.07 12.37
CA ARG A 337 -22.06 0.31 11.95
C ARG A 337 -20.93 0.95 11.17
N VAL A 338 -19.67 0.62 11.49
CA VAL A 338 -18.50 1.20 10.82
C VAL A 338 -17.68 0.10 10.18
N LEU A 339 -17.53 0.14 8.86
CA LEU A 339 -16.68 -0.80 8.12
C LEU A 339 -15.28 -0.20 7.94
N VAL A 340 -14.25 -0.99 8.23
CA VAL A 340 -12.84 -0.60 8.11
C VAL A 340 -12.13 -1.54 7.15
N MET A 341 -11.54 -1.01 6.09
CA MET A 341 -10.69 -1.73 5.13
C MET A 341 -9.52 -0.86 4.69
N HIS A 342 -8.43 -1.42 4.20
CA HIS A 342 -7.26 -0.62 3.83
C HIS A 342 -7.54 0.30 2.62
N GLY A 343 -7.91 -0.29 1.48
CA GLY A 343 -8.20 0.38 0.21
C GLY A 343 -9.59 1.00 0.18
N GLY A 344 -10.60 0.31 -0.33
CA GLY A 344 -11.93 0.90 -0.38
C GLY A 344 -13.02 0.01 -0.95
N LEU A 345 -14.00 0.64 -1.62
CA LEU A 345 -15.20 -0.03 -2.12
C LEU A 345 -15.00 -0.59 -3.54
N PHE A 346 -16.10 -1.13 -4.05
CA PHE A 346 -16.10 -2.11 -5.13
C PHE A 346 -16.50 -1.53 -6.48
N SER A 347 -16.03 -2.17 -7.55
CA SER A 347 -16.47 -1.90 -8.92
C SER A 347 -17.91 -2.34 -9.18
N LYS A 348 -18.45 -3.24 -8.35
CA LYS A 348 -19.83 -3.75 -8.43
C LYS A 348 -20.70 -3.22 -7.30
N ASP A 349 -21.97 -2.95 -7.59
CA ASP A 349 -22.95 -2.42 -6.63
C ASP A 349 -23.56 -3.48 -5.71
N ASP A 350 -23.45 -4.75 -6.08
CA ASP A 350 -24.16 -5.83 -5.42
C ASP A 350 -23.42 -6.44 -4.21
N VAL A 351 -22.20 -5.98 -3.91
CA VAL A 351 -21.38 -6.51 -2.81
C VAL A 351 -22.00 -6.25 -1.43
N THR A 352 -22.01 -7.28 -0.59
CA THR A 352 -22.49 -7.28 0.79
C THR A 352 -21.39 -7.61 1.80
N LEU A 353 -21.65 -7.37 3.09
CA LEU A 353 -20.74 -7.82 4.17
C LEU A 353 -20.51 -9.33 4.16
N ASP A 354 -21.52 -10.12 3.78
CA ASP A 354 -21.38 -11.59 3.67
C ASP A 354 -20.48 -12.00 2.52
N ASP A 355 -20.51 -11.28 1.39
CA ASP A 355 -19.58 -11.52 0.29
C ASP A 355 -18.13 -11.30 0.74
N ILE A 356 -17.87 -10.24 1.53
CA ILE A 356 -16.54 -9.97 2.11
C ILE A 356 -16.15 -11.09 3.08
N ARG A 357 -17.07 -11.52 3.95
CA ARG A 357 -16.83 -12.57 4.95
C ARG A 357 -16.47 -13.90 4.31
N ASN A 358 -17.03 -14.19 3.14
CA ASN A 358 -16.84 -15.43 2.39
C ASN A 358 -15.66 -15.41 1.39
N VAL A 359 -14.90 -14.32 1.30
CA VAL A 359 -13.70 -14.28 0.46
C VAL A 359 -12.67 -15.30 0.96
N ASP A 360 -12.29 -16.26 0.10
CA ASP A 360 -11.11 -17.09 0.31
C ASP A 360 -9.84 -16.23 0.16
N ARG A 361 -9.32 -15.77 1.30
CA ARG A 361 -8.24 -14.79 1.37
C ARG A 361 -6.84 -15.39 1.41
N ASN A 362 -6.68 -16.71 1.62
CA ASN A 362 -5.37 -17.36 1.79
C ASN A 362 -4.63 -17.53 0.45
N LYS A 363 -4.33 -16.39 -0.18
CA LYS A 363 -3.64 -16.28 -1.46
C LYS A 363 -3.09 -14.87 -1.63
N GLN A 364 -2.28 -14.68 -2.66
CA GLN A 364 -1.96 -13.34 -3.13
C GLN A 364 -3.20 -12.70 -3.74
N PRO A 365 -3.41 -11.38 -3.58
CA PRO A 365 -4.56 -10.71 -4.18
C PRO A 365 -4.63 -10.95 -5.69
N PRO A 366 -5.81 -11.27 -6.24
CA PRO A 366 -6.03 -11.32 -7.68
C PRO A 366 -5.90 -9.93 -8.33
N GLU A 367 -5.91 -9.87 -9.66
CA GLU A 367 -5.88 -8.60 -10.39
C GLU A 367 -7.21 -7.80 -10.28
N ASP A 368 -8.33 -8.47 -9.96
CA ASP A 368 -9.67 -7.88 -9.84
C ASP A 368 -10.52 -8.53 -8.72
N GLY A 369 -11.71 -7.99 -8.48
CA GLY A 369 -12.68 -8.53 -7.52
C GLY A 369 -12.51 -8.03 -6.08
N ILE A 370 -13.36 -8.53 -5.18
CA ILE A 370 -13.54 -8.03 -3.80
C ILE A 370 -12.22 -7.91 -3.04
N MET A 371 -11.38 -8.95 -3.09
CA MET A 371 -10.09 -8.96 -2.40
C MET A 371 -9.12 -7.90 -2.95
N CYS A 372 -9.09 -7.70 -4.26
CA CYS A 372 -8.26 -6.68 -4.89
C CYS A 372 -8.75 -5.28 -4.48
N GLU A 373 -10.05 -5.04 -4.62
CA GLU A 373 -10.65 -3.72 -4.43
C GLU A 373 -10.64 -3.25 -2.97
N LEU A 374 -10.79 -4.17 -2.00
CA LEU A 374 -10.61 -3.88 -0.57
C LEU A 374 -9.20 -3.39 -0.23
N LEU A 375 -8.19 -3.73 -1.04
CA LEU A 375 -6.80 -3.38 -0.80
C LEU A 375 -6.33 -2.20 -1.67
N TRP A 376 -6.98 -1.91 -2.79
CA TRP A 376 -6.44 -1.01 -3.82
C TRP A 376 -7.36 0.13 -4.28
N SER A 377 -8.66 0.07 -4.00
CA SER A 377 -9.58 1.10 -4.47
C SER A 377 -9.42 2.42 -3.70
N ASP A 378 -9.63 3.55 -4.38
CA ASP A 378 -9.57 4.89 -3.81
C ASP A 378 -10.91 5.63 -3.95
N PRO A 379 -11.29 6.50 -2.99
CA PRO A 379 -12.43 7.39 -3.16
C PRO A 379 -12.16 8.45 -4.23
N GLN A 380 -13.22 8.96 -4.86
CA GLN A 380 -13.14 10.02 -5.85
C GLN A 380 -14.25 11.06 -5.60
N PRO A 381 -14.02 12.38 -5.81
CA PRO A 381 -15.01 13.41 -5.49
C PRO A 381 -16.30 13.35 -6.32
N MET A 382 -16.21 13.03 -7.62
CA MET A 382 -17.38 12.93 -8.50
C MET A 382 -18.11 11.59 -8.35
N ALA A 383 -19.43 11.62 -8.59
CA ALA A 383 -20.27 10.44 -8.62
C ALA A 383 -19.81 9.40 -9.67
N GLY A 384 -20.21 8.15 -9.46
CA GLY A 384 -19.91 7.01 -10.32
C GLY A 384 -18.58 6.34 -9.99
N ARG A 385 -18.00 5.69 -11.00
CA ARG A 385 -16.74 4.96 -10.90
C ARG A 385 -15.80 5.35 -12.02
N SER A 386 -14.51 5.29 -11.73
CA SER A 386 -13.45 5.50 -12.73
C SER A 386 -12.36 4.43 -12.60
N PRO A 387 -11.55 4.22 -13.67
CA PRO A 387 -10.33 3.45 -13.55
C PRO A 387 -9.43 4.00 -12.43
N SER A 388 -8.83 3.10 -11.65
CA SER A 388 -7.91 3.50 -10.59
C SER A 388 -6.68 4.23 -11.16
N LYS A 389 -6.28 5.34 -10.51
CA LYS A 389 -5.02 6.04 -10.79
C LYS A 389 -3.80 5.15 -10.59
N ARG A 390 -3.95 4.09 -9.78
CA ARG A 390 -2.93 3.08 -9.48
C ARG A 390 -2.85 1.97 -10.53
N GLY A 391 -3.82 1.86 -11.44
CA GLY A 391 -3.88 0.82 -12.46
C GLY A 391 -4.34 -0.55 -11.96
N VAL A 392 -4.81 -0.62 -10.72
CA VAL A 392 -5.39 -1.78 -10.03
C VAL A 392 -6.48 -1.28 -9.06
N GLY A 393 -7.56 -2.04 -8.89
CA GLY A 393 -8.77 -1.58 -8.19
C GLY A 393 -9.57 -0.55 -9.00
N CYS A 394 -10.44 0.20 -8.33
CA CYS A 394 -11.25 1.25 -8.96
C CYS A 394 -11.24 2.54 -8.13
N GLN A 395 -11.70 3.62 -8.76
CA GLN A 395 -12.11 4.83 -8.06
C GLN A 395 -13.63 4.82 -7.89
N PHE A 396 -14.13 5.19 -6.71
CA PHE A 396 -15.55 5.15 -6.37
C PHE A 396 -16.05 6.47 -5.78
N GLY A 397 -17.21 6.94 -6.25
CA GLY A 397 -17.79 8.22 -5.88
C GLY A 397 -18.66 8.19 -4.61
N PRO A 398 -19.18 9.35 -4.20
CA PRO A 398 -20.05 9.48 -3.03
C PRO A 398 -21.36 8.69 -3.13
N ASP A 399 -21.91 8.54 -4.35
CA ASP A 399 -23.09 7.72 -4.65
C ASP A 399 -22.82 6.22 -4.40
N VAL A 400 -21.65 5.71 -4.80
CA VAL A 400 -21.23 4.34 -4.54
C VAL A 400 -21.10 4.08 -3.04
N THR A 401 -20.46 5.00 -2.32
CA THR A 401 -20.36 4.91 -0.84
C THR A 401 -21.73 4.92 -0.19
N ALA A 402 -22.60 5.86 -0.56
CA ALA A 402 -23.93 5.96 0.01
C ALA A 402 -24.77 4.69 -0.23
N ALA A 403 -24.75 4.16 -1.45
CA ALA A 403 -25.49 2.95 -1.82
C ALA A 403 -25.00 1.71 -1.05
N PHE A 404 -23.68 1.51 -0.94
CA PHE A 404 -23.11 0.38 -0.21
C PHE A 404 -23.46 0.44 1.28
N LEU A 405 -23.34 1.62 1.89
CA LEU A 405 -23.66 1.83 3.31
C LEU A 405 -25.15 1.56 3.60
N GLN A 406 -26.04 2.12 2.77
CA GLN A 406 -27.48 1.89 2.90
C GLN A 406 -27.83 0.40 2.78
N LYS A 407 -27.25 -0.28 1.79
CA LYS A 407 -27.49 -1.70 1.55
C LYS A 407 -27.09 -2.58 2.73
N ASN A 408 -26.00 -2.23 3.40
CA ASN A 408 -25.41 -3.03 4.48
C ASN A 408 -25.76 -2.53 5.88
N GLY A 409 -26.59 -1.49 6.02
CA GLY A 409 -26.98 -0.93 7.31
C GLY A 409 -25.82 -0.29 8.08
N LEU A 410 -24.88 0.34 7.36
CA LEU A 410 -23.69 0.98 7.91
C LEU A 410 -23.83 2.51 7.93
N ASP A 411 -23.10 3.16 8.84
CA ASP A 411 -23.07 4.61 8.97
C ASP A 411 -22.04 5.26 8.05
N TYR A 412 -20.81 4.74 8.06
CA TYR A 412 -19.68 5.23 7.27
C TYR A 412 -18.56 4.17 7.16
N ILE A 413 -17.59 4.43 6.28
CA ILE A 413 -16.37 3.61 6.15
C ILE A 413 -15.14 4.37 6.64
N ILE A 414 -14.17 3.64 7.21
CA ILE A 414 -12.81 4.12 7.46
C ILE A 414 -11.86 3.34 6.56
N ARG A 415 -10.96 4.05 5.91
CA ARG A 415 -9.91 3.50 5.07
C ARG A 415 -8.58 4.23 5.25
N SER A 416 -7.53 3.75 4.61
CA SER A 416 -6.17 4.30 4.76
C SER A 416 -5.52 4.58 3.40
N HIS A 417 -4.44 3.89 2.99
CA HIS A 417 -3.93 3.74 1.61
C HIS A 417 -3.49 5.01 0.84
N GLU A 418 -3.89 6.21 1.27
CA GLU A 418 -3.53 7.49 0.68
C GLU A 418 -2.98 8.42 1.76
N VAL A 419 -1.78 8.94 1.50
CA VAL A 419 -1.17 10.02 2.30
C VAL A 419 -2.09 11.23 2.31
N LYS A 420 -2.30 11.83 3.48
CA LYS A 420 -3.06 13.08 3.66
C LYS A 420 -2.25 14.07 4.48
N ASN A 421 -2.32 15.35 4.13
CA ASN A 421 -1.51 16.40 4.75
C ASN A 421 -1.70 16.47 6.27
N ASP A 422 -2.95 16.37 6.74
CA ASP A 422 -3.28 16.40 8.17
C ASP A 422 -3.29 14.99 8.82
N GLY A 423 -2.85 13.97 8.08
CA GLY A 423 -2.95 12.55 8.47
C GLY A 423 -4.33 11.95 8.31
N TYR A 424 -5.35 12.74 7.94
CA TYR A 424 -6.70 12.23 7.66
C TYR A 424 -7.44 13.11 6.63
N GLU A 425 -8.53 12.60 6.10
CA GLU A 425 -9.47 13.35 5.26
C GLU A 425 -10.89 12.80 5.43
N VAL A 426 -11.88 13.68 5.43
CA VAL A 426 -13.31 13.32 5.46
C VAL A 426 -13.93 13.64 4.11
N ALA A 427 -14.32 12.62 3.37
CA ALA A 427 -14.90 12.71 2.03
C ALA A 427 -16.33 12.15 1.99
N HIS A 428 -16.98 12.30 0.84
CA HIS A 428 -18.31 11.75 0.53
C HIS A 428 -19.35 12.09 1.59
N ASP A 429 -19.47 13.39 1.92
CA ASP A 429 -20.44 13.90 2.90
C ASP A 429 -20.30 13.27 4.30
N GLY A 430 -19.06 12.96 4.72
CA GLY A 430 -18.78 12.36 6.01
C GLY A 430 -18.81 10.83 6.03
N LYS A 431 -19.09 10.18 4.90
CA LYS A 431 -19.29 8.73 4.81
C LYS A 431 -18.05 7.94 4.44
N CYS A 432 -17.00 8.60 3.94
CA CYS A 432 -15.72 7.96 3.62
C CYS A 432 -14.59 8.71 4.32
N ILE A 433 -13.93 8.05 5.28
CA ILE A 433 -12.86 8.66 6.07
C ILE A 433 -11.55 7.99 5.73
N THR A 434 -10.55 8.79 5.37
CA THR A 434 -9.16 8.33 5.20
C THR A 434 -8.37 8.65 6.45
N VAL A 435 -7.61 7.70 7.00
CA VAL A 435 -6.64 7.89 8.09
C VAL A 435 -5.28 7.32 7.70
N PHE A 436 -4.21 8.05 7.97
CA PHE A 436 -2.85 7.70 7.59
C PHE A 436 -1.91 7.98 8.77
N SER A 437 -1.14 6.98 9.21
CA SER A 437 -0.40 7.03 10.49
C SER A 437 1.13 7.10 10.32
N ALA A 438 1.62 7.36 9.11
CA ALA A 438 3.03 7.60 8.81
C ALA A 438 3.28 9.11 8.60
N PRO A 439 3.65 9.87 9.65
CA PRO A 439 4.00 11.29 9.52
C PRO A 439 5.31 11.44 8.72
N ASN A 440 5.48 12.58 8.04
CA ASN A 440 6.61 12.87 7.16
C ASN A 440 6.99 11.68 6.27
N TYR A 441 6.00 11.11 5.58
CA TYR A 441 6.13 9.84 4.90
C TYR A 441 7.35 9.79 3.98
N CYS A 442 8.14 8.72 4.10
CA CYS A 442 9.41 8.54 3.38
C CYS A 442 10.39 9.71 3.53
N ASP A 443 10.40 10.36 4.69
CA ASP A 443 11.27 11.49 5.07
C ASP A 443 11.20 12.71 4.12
N THR A 444 10.16 12.78 3.29
CA THR A 444 10.10 13.75 2.18
C THR A 444 8.75 14.44 2.04
N MET A 445 7.66 13.81 2.46
CA MET A 445 6.31 14.34 2.21
C MET A 445 5.89 15.47 3.15
N GLY A 446 6.44 15.54 4.36
CA GLY A 446 6.10 16.58 5.34
C GLY A 446 4.67 16.56 5.89
N ASN A 447 3.90 15.50 5.61
CA ASN A 447 2.54 15.33 6.13
C ASN A 447 2.53 15.03 7.64
N LEU A 448 1.42 15.30 8.32
CA LEU A 448 1.14 14.76 9.64
C LEU A 448 0.70 13.29 9.53
N GLY A 449 0.88 12.54 10.60
CA GLY A 449 0.21 11.27 10.84
C GLY A 449 -1.03 11.51 11.68
N ALA A 450 -2.01 10.62 11.63
CA ALA A 450 -3.17 10.67 12.52
C ALA A 450 -3.64 9.28 12.93
N PHE A 451 -4.37 9.23 14.05
CA PHE A 451 -5.18 8.07 14.44
C PHE A 451 -6.58 8.54 14.85
N ILE A 452 -7.55 7.65 14.73
CA ILE A 452 -8.95 7.90 15.11
C ILE A 452 -9.22 7.25 16.46
N THR A 453 -9.87 7.99 17.35
CA THR A 453 -10.47 7.43 18.58
C THR A 453 -11.98 7.59 18.52
N MET A 454 -12.71 6.60 19.05
CA MET A 454 -14.17 6.63 19.14
C MET A 454 -14.64 5.90 20.41
N ASN A 455 -15.85 6.22 20.88
CA ASN A 455 -16.51 5.44 21.93
C ASN A 455 -17.52 4.46 21.31
N GLY A 456 -17.79 3.34 21.97
CA GLY A 456 -18.68 2.29 21.44
C GLY A 456 -20.12 2.72 21.22
N LYS A 457 -20.61 3.72 21.97
CA LYS A 457 -22.01 4.18 21.91
C LYS A 457 -22.30 4.98 20.65
N GLU A 458 -21.52 6.03 20.43
CA GLU A 458 -21.74 6.98 19.35
C GLU A 458 -21.01 6.58 18.07
N LEU A 459 -19.84 5.93 18.22
CA LEU A 459 -18.89 5.65 17.13
C LEU A 459 -18.55 6.90 16.32
N LYS A 460 -18.54 8.07 16.95
CA LYS A 460 -18.14 9.31 16.29
C LYS A 460 -16.62 9.38 16.20
N PRO A 461 -16.03 9.58 15.00
CA PRO A 461 -14.59 9.64 14.83
C PRO A 461 -14.03 10.92 15.45
N LYS A 462 -13.04 10.79 16.33
CA LYS A 462 -12.20 11.88 16.85
C LYS A 462 -10.77 11.69 16.34
N PHE A 463 -10.32 12.60 15.50
CA PHE A 463 -8.98 12.60 14.93
C PHE A 463 -7.96 13.20 15.90
N THR A 464 -6.80 12.57 15.99
CA THR A 464 -5.61 13.13 16.65
C THR A 464 -4.46 13.08 15.65
N SER A 465 -4.02 14.24 15.16
CA SER A 465 -2.85 14.37 14.29
C SER A 465 -1.57 14.54 15.11
N TYR A 466 -0.44 14.11 14.57
CA TYR A 466 0.88 14.19 15.19
C TYR A 466 1.99 14.31 14.14
N GLU A 467 3.09 14.94 14.54
CA GLU A 467 4.29 15.11 13.74
C GLU A 467 5.21 13.88 13.82
N ALA A 468 6.13 13.77 12.86
CA ALA A 468 7.16 12.73 12.85
C ALA A 468 8.16 12.94 13.99
N VAL A 469 8.71 11.84 14.49
CA VAL A 469 9.78 11.87 15.50
C VAL A 469 11.14 11.51 14.88
N PRO A 470 12.26 11.94 15.51
CA PRO A 470 13.58 11.53 15.05
C PRO A 470 13.76 10.01 15.08
N HIS A 471 14.45 9.48 14.07
CA HIS A 471 14.87 8.08 13.97
C HIS A 471 16.35 8.00 13.56
N PRO A 472 17.01 6.83 13.70
CA PRO A 472 18.37 6.63 13.22
C PRO A 472 18.51 6.89 11.72
N ASP A 473 19.72 7.26 11.31
CA ASP A 473 20.07 7.59 9.92
C ASP A 473 20.15 6.34 9.02
N VAL A 474 18.99 5.74 8.78
CA VAL A 474 18.77 4.71 7.77
C VAL A 474 17.74 5.27 6.80
N LYS A 475 18.11 5.38 5.52
CA LYS A 475 17.23 5.99 4.52
C LYS A 475 16.00 5.11 4.24
N PRO A 476 14.85 5.72 3.92
CA PRO A 476 13.73 4.99 3.33
C PRO A 476 14.21 4.20 2.12
N MET A 477 13.62 3.02 1.90
CA MET A 477 13.93 2.14 0.80
C MET A 477 15.37 1.58 0.80
N ALA A 478 16.10 1.65 1.93
CA ALA A 478 17.48 1.11 2.03
C ALA A 478 17.60 -0.37 1.64
N TYR A 479 16.55 -1.16 1.86
CA TYR A 479 16.48 -2.58 1.53
C TYR A 479 15.66 -2.89 0.28
N ALA A 480 15.13 -1.86 -0.38
CA ALA A 480 14.34 -2.02 -1.58
C ALA A 480 15.19 -2.51 -2.75
N HIS A 481 14.51 -3.05 -3.77
CA HIS A 481 15.20 -3.41 -4.99
C HIS A 481 15.83 -2.13 -5.59
N SER A 482 17.08 -2.24 -6.03
CA SER A 482 17.86 -1.16 -6.67
C SER A 482 17.19 -0.53 -7.90
N MET A 483 16.05 -1.03 -8.35
CA MET A 483 15.29 -0.48 -9.47
C MET A 483 14.43 0.71 -9.08
N LEU A 484 13.96 0.81 -7.83
CA LEU A 484 13.17 1.97 -7.41
C LEU A 484 13.99 3.24 -7.45
N SER A 485 15.26 3.19 -7.03
CA SER A 485 16.17 4.32 -7.19
C SER A 485 16.36 4.73 -8.67
N MET A 486 16.13 3.84 -9.64
CA MET A 486 16.15 4.18 -11.07
C MET A 486 14.91 4.92 -11.56
N PHE A 487 13.80 4.93 -10.81
CA PHE A 487 12.62 5.75 -11.12
C PHE A 487 12.67 7.12 -10.44
N TYR A 488 13.49 7.26 -9.41
CA TYR A 488 13.66 8.48 -8.62
C TYR A 488 14.87 9.34 -9.04
N GLN A 489 15.85 8.77 -9.76
CA GLN A 489 16.84 9.53 -10.53
C GLN A 489 16.24 10.06 -11.84
#